data_AF-A0A292YNS2-F1
#
_entry.id   AF-A0A292YNS2-F1
#
_cell.length_a   1.000
_cell.length_b   1.000
_cell.length_c   1.000
_cell.angle_alpha   90.00
_cell.angle_beta   90.00
_cell.angle_gamma   90.00
#
_symmetry.space_group_name_H-M   'P 1'
#
loop_
_entity.id
_entity.type
_entity.pdbx_description
1 polymer ?
#
loop_
_entity_poly.entity_id
_entity_poly.type
_entity_poly.pdbx_seq_one_letter_code
_entity_poly.pdbx_strand_id
1 'polypeptide(L)'
;MDLKMFLFVSLLGIAAILYAVVKGKPDAAGISRDKELETSLQAFMDELERENEYLIQTIKQLQTDLQNETAENRERIAELEARVDQLEQKSKSRKTTKKTETTPAIVFNEHYSRVVTMLREGRSPEQIAKDTGIGMGEIQMITSLIKQGDAV
;
A
#
# COMPACT_ATOMS: atom_id res chain seq x y z
N MET A 1 50.66 32.61 -69.21
CA MET A 1 49.19 32.76 -69.21
C MET A 1 48.74 32.74 -67.76
N ASP A 2 48.22 33.87 -67.31
CA ASP A 2 48.23 34.29 -65.92
C ASP A 2 47.27 33.50 -65.03
N LEU A 3 47.78 33.05 -63.87
CA LEU A 3 47.03 32.37 -62.81
C LEU A 3 45.75 33.14 -62.41
N LYS A 4 45.76 34.46 -62.55
CA LYS A 4 44.61 35.35 -62.33
C LYS A 4 43.43 35.01 -63.26
N MET A 5 43.68 34.64 -64.52
CA MET A 5 42.63 34.30 -65.48
C MET A 5 41.92 32.99 -65.12
N PHE A 6 42.68 31.97 -64.68
CA PHE A 6 42.10 30.71 -64.20
C PHE A 6 41.32 30.87 -62.89
N LEU A 7 41.79 31.74 -61.99
CA LEU A 7 41.09 32.05 -60.73
C LEU A 7 39.76 32.76 -61.02
N PHE A 8 39.73 33.71 -61.96
CA PHE A 8 38.49 34.36 -62.39
C PHE A 8 37.50 33.37 -63.02
N VAL A 9 37.93 32.47 -63.91
CA VAL A 9 37.05 31.47 -64.54
C VAL A 9 36.47 30.49 -63.51
N SER A 10 37.30 30.04 -62.55
CA SER A 10 36.83 29.17 -61.46
C SER A 10 35.83 29.88 -60.54
N LEU A 11 36.10 31.13 -60.17
CA LEU A 11 35.22 31.95 -59.35
C LEU A 11 33.86 32.18 -60.03
N LEU A 12 33.87 32.47 -61.34
CA LEU A 12 32.66 32.69 -62.14
C LEU A 12 31.84 31.40 -62.30
N GLY A 13 32.51 30.25 -62.45
CA GLY A 13 31.87 28.94 -62.45
C GLY A 13 31.20 28.60 -61.12
N ILE A 14 31.89 28.80 -59.99
CA ILE A 14 31.32 28.60 -58.66
C ILE A 14 30.14 29.56 -58.42
N ALA A 15 30.29 30.83 -58.79
CA ALA A 15 29.22 31.82 -58.68
C ALA A 15 27.99 31.44 -59.52
N ALA A 16 28.18 30.89 -60.73
CA ALA A 16 27.08 30.41 -61.57
C ALA A 16 26.37 29.19 -60.97
N ILE A 17 27.12 28.25 -60.38
CA ILE A 17 26.56 27.08 -59.68
C ILE A 17 25.76 27.54 -58.46
N LEU A 18 26.32 28.44 -57.64
CA LEU A 18 25.63 29.00 -56.47
C LEU A 18 24.37 29.77 -56.87
N TYR A 19 24.43 30.56 -57.94
CA TYR A 19 23.26 31.27 -58.47
C TYR A 19 22.18 30.31 -58.98
N ALA A 20 22.58 29.21 -59.64
CA ALA A 20 21.65 28.18 -60.10
C ALA A 20 21.00 27.42 -58.93
N VAL A 21 21.71 27.17 -57.83
CA VAL A 21 21.15 26.52 -56.63
C VAL A 21 20.14 27.44 -55.93
N VAL A 22 20.45 28.73 -55.78
CA VAL A 22 19.55 29.70 -55.13
C VAL A 22 18.29 29.96 -55.96
N LYS A 23 18.37 29.85 -57.29
CA LYS A 23 17.25 30.09 -58.21
C LYS A 23 16.61 28.80 -58.75
N GLY A 24 17.15 27.64 -58.38
CA GLY A 24 16.60 26.32 -58.68
C GLY A 24 15.24 26.25 -58.04
N LYS A 25 14.19 26.42 -58.86
CA LYS A 25 12.81 26.30 -58.43
C LYS A 25 12.69 24.95 -57.70
N PRO A 26 12.16 24.89 -56.47
CA PRO A 26 12.01 23.62 -55.77
C PRO A 26 11.25 22.70 -56.70
N ASP A 27 11.90 21.60 -57.09
CA ASP A 27 11.28 20.60 -57.94
C ASP A 27 9.92 20.25 -57.33
N ALA A 28 8.90 20.06 -58.16
CA ALA A 28 7.56 19.69 -57.67
C ALA A 28 7.61 18.47 -56.72
N ALA A 29 8.65 17.63 -56.83
CA ALA A 29 8.96 16.53 -55.92
C ALA A 29 9.41 16.94 -54.49
N GLY A 30 10.07 18.09 -54.33
CA GLY A 30 10.42 18.64 -53.01
C GLY A 30 9.22 19.24 -52.29
N ILE A 31 8.39 20.01 -53.01
CA ILE A 31 7.13 20.55 -52.47
C ILE A 31 6.17 19.42 -52.05
N SER A 32 6.10 18.32 -52.80
CA SER A 32 5.30 17.15 -52.43
C SER A 32 5.83 16.43 -51.19
N ARG A 33 7.15 16.29 -51.05
CA ARG A 33 7.77 15.69 -49.85
C ARG A 33 7.54 16.51 -48.59
N ASP A 34 7.63 17.83 -48.68
CA ASP A 34 7.37 18.72 -47.55
C ASP A 34 5.89 18.64 -47.13
N LYS A 35 4.96 18.55 -48.10
CA LYS A 35 3.53 18.33 -47.81
C LYS A 35 3.23 16.96 -47.21
N GLU A 36 3.88 15.90 -47.68
CA GLU A 36 3.74 14.56 -47.11
C GLU A 36 4.27 14.50 -45.68
N LEU A 37 5.41 15.18 -45.41
CA LEU A 37 5.97 15.31 -44.07
C LEU A 37 5.06 16.14 -43.16
N GLU A 38 4.53 17.26 -43.64
CA GLU A 38 3.57 18.10 -42.91
C GLU A 38 2.31 17.31 -42.56
N THR A 39 1.78 16.53 -43.52
CA THR A 39 0.61 15.67 -43.29
C THR A 39 0.90 14.58 -42.24
N SER A 40 2.11 14.00 -42.26
CA SER A 40 2.54 13.01 -41.27
C SER A 40 2.72 13.64 -39.88
N LEU A 41 3.35 14.82 -39.80
CA LEU A 41 3.51 15.57 -38.55
C LEU A 41 2.14 15.94 -37.98
N GLN A 42 1.22 16.41 -38.80
CA GLN A 42 -0.16 16.71 -38.41
C GLN A 42 -0.83 15.47 -37.81
N ALA A 43 -0.73 14.31 -38.46
CA ALA A 43 -1.29 13.06 -37.94
C ALA A 43 -0.65 12.63 -36.61
N PHE A 44 0.66 12.82 -36.44
CA PHE A 44 1.34 12.58 -35.16
C PHE A 44 0.89 13.54 -34.06
N MET A 45 0.70 14.82 -34.37
CA MET A 45 0.21 15.80 -33.40
C MET A 45 -1.20 15.47 -32.95
N ASP A 46 -2.09 15.12 -33.89
CA ASP A 46 -3.45 14.71 -33.57
C ASP A 46 -3.48 13.45 -32.66
N GLU A 47 -2.56 12.50 -32.90
CA GLU A 47 -2.43 11.30 -32.04
C GLU A 47 -1.90 11.66 -30.65
N LEU A 48 -0.88 12.53 -30.54
CA LEU A 48 -0.35 12.97 -29.25
C LEU A 48 -1.35 13.78 -28.44
N GLU A 49 -2.16 14.62 -29.09
CA GLU A 49 -3.25 15.34 -28.42
C GLU A 49 -4.27 14.36 -27.85
N ARG A 50 -4.67 13.35 -28.64
CA ARG A 50 -5.59 12.30 -28.20
C ARG A 50 -5.02 11.48 -27.04
N GLU A 51 -3.76 11.05 -27.13
CA GLU A 51 -3.09 10.30 -26.04
C GLU A 51 -2.99 11.14 -24.77
N ASN A 52 -2.64 12.43 -24.88
CA ASN A 52 -2.60 13.32 -23.73
C ASN A 52 -3.98 13.49 -23.09
N GLU A 53 -5.04 13.70 -23.88
CA GLU A 53 -6.40 13.77 -23.35
C GLU A 53 -6.79 12.48 -22.62
N TYR A 54 -6.48 11.33 -23.22
CA TYR A 54 -6.73 10.01 -22.63
C TYR A 54 -5.97 9.81 -21.30
N LEU A 55 -4.68 10.18 -21.26
CA LEU A 55 -3.87 10.11 -20.04
C LEU A 55 -4.43 11.02 -18.95
N ILE A 56 -4.79 12.26 -19.29
CA ILE A 56 -5.39 13.21 -18.36
C ILE A 56 -6.71 12.65 -17.80
N GLN A 57 -7.56 12.09 -18.66
CA GLN A 57 -8.82 11.48 -18.25
C GLN A 57 -8.60 10.30 -17.30
N THR A 58 -7.64 9.43 -17.63
CA THR A 58 -7.30 8.25 -16.83
C THR A 58 -6.76 8.66 -15.45
N ILE A 59 -5.86 9.65 -15.39
CA ILE A 59 -5.34 10.19 -14.13
C ILE A 59 -6.48 10.79 -13.29
N LYS A 60 -7.41 11.54 -13.90
CA LYS A 60 -8.57 12.08 -13.20
C LYS A 60 -9.46 10.98 -12.62
N GLN A 61 -9.69 9.91 -13.37
CA GLN A 61 -10.45 8.75 -12.91
C GLN A 61 -9.76 8.08 -11.72
N LEU A 62 -8.47 7.74 -11.85
CA LEU A 62 -7.66 7.17 -10.77
C LEU A 62 -7.66 8.04 -9.50
N GLN A 63 -7.53 9.35 -9.66
CA GLN A 63 -7.59 10.28 -8.53
C GLN A 63 -8.96 10.25 -7.84
N THR A 64 -10.04 10.18 -8.63
CA THR A 64 -11.41 10.10 -8.11
C THR A 64 -11.63 8.78 -7.37
N ASP A 65 -11.14 7.66 -7.92
CA ASP A 65 -11.25 6.34 -7.30
C ASP A 65 -10.47 6.27 -5.98
N LEU A 66 -9.24 6.80 -5.95
CA LEU A 66 -8.47 6.90 -4.70
C LEU A 66 -9.14 7.81 -3.67
N GLN A 67 -9.75 8.91 -4.10
CA GLN A 67 -10.53 9.78 -3.20
C GLN A 67 -11.74 9.05 -2.62
N ASN A 68 -12.45 8.26 -3.42
CA ASN A 68 -13.57 7.45 -2.95
C ASN A 68 -13.11 6.36 -1.98
N GLU A 69 -12.05 5.62 -2.30
CA GLU A 69 -11.52 4.55 -1.44
C GLU A 69 -10.99 5.11 -0.12
N THR A 70 -10.30 6.25 -0.14
CA THR A 70 -9.86 6.91 1.10
C THR A 70 -11.02 7.43 1.93
N ALA A 71 -12.10 7.93 1.31
CA ALA A 71 -13.32 8.32 2.02
C ALA A 71 -14.02 7.12 2.66
N GLU A 72 -14.18 6.02 1.91
CA GLU A 72 -14.78 4.78 2.42
C GLU A 72 -13.96 4.19 3.57
N ASN A 73 -12.65 4.12 3.42
CA ASN A 73 -11.77 3.61 4.48
C ASN A 73 -11.83 4.51 5.73
N ARG A 74 -11.93 5.82 5.58
CA ARG A 74 -12.16 6.74 6.72
C ARG A 74 -13.48 6.47 7.42
N GLU A 75 -14.55 6.22 6.68
CA GLU A 75 -15.85 5.87 7.25
C GLU A 75 -15.77 4.54 8.03
N ARG A 76 -15.13 3.52 7.45
CA ARG A 76 -14.88 2.23 8.13
C ARG A 76 -14.06 2.39 9.41
N ILE A 77 -13.00 3.22 9.36
CA ILE A 77 -12.19 3.53 10.55
C ILE A 77 -13.07 4.19 11.62
N ALA A 78 -13.87 5.19 11.26
CA ALA A 78 -14.77 5.87 12.20
C ALA A 78 -15.81 4.91 12.81
N GLU A 79 -16.37 3.98 12.02
CA GLU A 79 -17.29 2.96 12.53
C GLU A 79 -16.58 2.00 13.52
N LEU A 80 -15.38 1.55 13.18
CA LEU A 80 -14.58 0.67 14.04
C LEU A 80 -14.18 1.36 15.34
N GLU A 81 -13.74 2.62 15.28
CA GLU A 81 -13.45 3.45 16.46
C GLU A 81 -14.70 3.57 17.36
N ALA A 82 -15.87 3.88 16.78
CA ALA A 82 -17.12 3.95 17.54
C ALA A 82 -17.50 2.60 18.18
N ARG A 83 -17.29 1.47 17.50
CA ARG A 83 -17.51 0.13 18.06
C ARG A 83 -16.56 -0.17 19.22
N VAL A 84 -15.29 0.21 19.09
CA VAL A 84 -14.29 0.07 20.15
C VAL A 84 -14.71 0.88 21.37
N ASP A 85 -15.12 2.14 21.19
CA ASP A 85 -15.61 2.99 22.28
C ASP A 85 -16.83 2.39 22.99
N GLN A 86 -17.79 1.85 22.23
CA GLN A 86 -18.95 1.17 22.80
C GLN A 86 -18.57 -0.07 23.61
N LEU A 87 -17.61 -0.87 23.12
CA LEU A 87 -17.13 -2.04 23.83
C LEU A 87 -16.34 -1.64 25.08
N GLU A 88 -15.50 -0.61 24.99
CA GLU A 88 -14.81 -0.05 26.15
C GLU A 88 -15.80 0.46 27.20
N GLN A 89 -16.85 1.17 26.80
CA GLN A 89 -17.84 1.71 27.70
C GLN A 89 -18.67 0.59 28.34
N LYS A 90 -19.09 -0.42 27.58
CA LYS A 90 -19.73 -1.64 28.11
C LYS A 90 -18.81 -2.38 29.08
N SER A 91 -17.50 -2.43 28.79
CA SER A 91 -16.50 -3.07 29.66
C SER A 91 -16.26 -2.27 30.94
N LYS A 92 -16.15 -0.94 30.86
CA LYS A 92 -16.00 -0.03 32.00
C LYS A 92 -17.25 -0.06 32.88
N SER A 93 -18.44 -0.06 32.29
CA SER A 93 -19.73 -0.21 33.00
C SER A 93 -19.90 -1.61 33.63
N ARG A 94 -19.29 -2.65 33.04
CA ARG A 94 -19.27 -4.01 33.60
C ARG A 94 -18.22 -4.18 34.71
N LYS A 95 -17.13 -3.41 34.67
CA LYS A 95 -16.10 -3.36 35.73
C LYS A 95 -16.54 -2.57 36.95
N THR A 96 -17.47 -1.61 36.82
CA THR A 96 -18.05 -0.89 37.98
C THR A 96 -19.02 -1.73 38.83
N THR A 97 -19.40 -2.94 38.40
CA THR A 97 -20.17 -3.91 39.21
C THR A 97 -19.35 -5.09 39.75
N LYS A 98 -18.04 -5.15 39.51
CA LYS A 98 -17.14 -6.12 40.15
C LYS A 98 -15.81 -5.46 40.53
N LYS A 99 -15.83 -4.70 41.62
CA LYS A 99 -14.63 -4.38 42.40
C LYS A 99 -14.62 -5.27 43.64
N THR A 100 -14.27 -6.54 43.45
CA THR A 100 -13.69 -7.36 44.50
C THR A 100 -12.70 -8.33 43.84
N GLU A 101 -11.44 -8.16 44.21
CA GLU A 101 -10.36 -9.15 44.18
C GLU A 101 -9.66 -9.49 42.85
N THR A 102 -8.44 -8.97 42.78
CA THR A 102 -7.24 -9.48 42.13
C THR A 102 -7.06 -10.99 42.29
N THR A 103 -7.21 -11.76 41.22
CA THR A 103 -6.47 -13.02 40.97
C THR A 103 -6.55 -13.31 39.46
N PRO A 104 -5.43 -13.67 38.77
CA PRO A 104 -5.44 -13.92 37.33
C PRO A 104 -6.42 -15.03 36.95
N ALA A 105 -7.02 -14.88 35.77
CA ALA A 105 -8.00 -15.78 35.18
C ALA A 105 -7.45 -17.20 35.01
N ILE A 106 -7.54 -18.00 36.07
CA ILE A 106 -7.54 -19.46 35.98
C ILE A 106 -8.99 -19.86 35.75
N VAL A 107 -9.18 -20.65 34.69
CA VAL A 107 -10.43 -21.25 34.23
C VAL A 107 -11.35 -21.54 35.42
N PHE A 108 -12.41 -20.75 35.55
CA PHE A 108 -13.43 -20.88 36.58
C PHE A 108 -14.22 -22.16 36.33
N ASN A 109 -13.67 -23.27 36.80
CA ASN A 109 -14.31 -24.57 36.86
C ASN A 109 -14.39 -24.96 38.33
N GLU A 110 -15.51 -25.50 38.79
CA GLU A 110 -15.72 -26.01 40.16
C GLU A 110 -14.62 -26.98 40.59
N HIS A 111 -14.00 -27.66 39.62
CA HIS A 111 -12.86 -28.54 39.81
C HIS A 111 -11.61 -27.82 40.35
N TYR A 112 -11.37 -26.55 40.00
CA TYR A 112 -10.21 -25.78 40.49
C TYR A 112 -10.31 -25.48 41.98
N SER A 113 -11.48 -25.06 42.46
CA SER A 113 -11.69 -24.80 43.89
C SER A 113 -11.50 -26.08 44.69
N ARG A 114 -11.95 -27.23 44.15
CA ARG A 114 -11.75 -28.54 44.77
C ARG A 114 -10.26 -28.91 44.87
N VAL A 115 -9.47 -28.71 43.81
CA VAL A 115 -8.01 -28.93 43.83
C VAL A 115 -7.33 -28.08 44.88
N VAL A 116 -7.65 -26.78 44.95
CA VAL A 116 -7.04 -25.85 45.91
C VAL A 116 -7.41 -26.22 47.36
N THR A 117 -8.66 -26.62 47.62
CA THR A 117 -9.06 -27.09 48.96
C THR A 117 -8.30 -28.33 49.37
N MET A 118 -8.19 -29.34 48.50
CA MET A 118 -7.47 -30.58 48.77
C MET A 118 -5.95 -30.36 48.93
N LEU A 119 -5.37 -29.40 48.19
CA LEU A 119 -3.96 -29.04 48.35
C LEU A 119 -3.71 -28.37 49.71
N ARG A 120 -4.62 -27.48 50.15
CA ARG A 120 -4.57 -26.85 51.48
C ARG A 120 -4.76 -27.86 52.62
N GLU A 121 -5.51 -28.93 52.38
CA GLU A 121 -5.64 -30.09 53.29
C GLU A 121 -4.36 -30.95 53.36
N GLY A 122 -3.33 -30.65 52.54
CA GLY A 122 -2.06 -31.37 52.52
C GLY A 122 -2.08 -32.68 51.72
N ARG A 123 -3.09 -32.88 50.86
CA ARG A 123 -3.18 -34.07 50.00
C ARG A 123 -2.13 -34.03 48.89
N SER A 124 -1.64 -35.20 48.48
CA SER A 124 -0.67 -35.28 47.39
C SER A 124 -1.32 -35.03 46.03
N PRO A 125 -0.61 -34.44 45.05
CA PRO A 125 -1.15 -34.17 43.72
C PRO A 125 -1.76 -35.40 43.03
N GLU A 126 -1.22 -36.60 43.29
CA GLU A 126 -1.72 -37.88 42.76
C GLU A 126 -3.10 -38.26 43.33
N GLN A 127 -3.32 -37.98 44.62
CA GLN A 127 -4.61 -38.22 45.26
C GLN A 127 -5.65 -37.23 44.75
N ILE A 128 -5.25 -35.98 44.54
CA ILE A 128 -6.15 -34.94 44.02
C ILE A 128 -6.60 -35.30 42.59
N ALA A 129 -5.71 -35.78 41.72
CA ALA A 129 -6.09 -36.22 40.37
C ALA A 129 -7.13 -37.34 40.38
N LYS A 130 -6.91 -38.32 41.26
CA LYS A 130 -7.80 -39.47 41.41
C LYS A 130 -9.18 -39.08 41.93
N ASP A 131 -9.24 -38.17 42.90
CA ASP A 131 -10.48 -37.76 43.57
C ASP A 131 -11.25 -36.70 42.77
N THR A 132 -10.58 -35.89 41.96
CA THR A 132 -11.19 -34.79 41.19
C THR A 132 -11.43 -35.13 39.71
N GLY A 133 -10.83 -36.20 39.19
CA GLY A 133 -10.90 -36.58 37.78
C GLY A 133 -10.10 -35.66 36.84
N ILE A 134 -9.30 -34.76 37.39
CA ILE A 134 -8.46 -33.80 36.66
C ILE A 134 -7.13 -34.46 36.30
N GLY A 135 -6.58 -34.12 35.13
CA GLY A 135 -5.29 -34.63 34.69
C GLY A 135 -4.14 -34.20 35.61
N MET A 136 -3.19 -35.11 35.89
CA MET A 136 -2.01 -34.83 36.73
C MET A 136 -1.21 -33.60 36.27
N GLY A 137 -1.13 -33.36 34.95
CA GLY A 137 -0.45 -32.20 34.40
C GLY A 137 -1.09 -30.86 34.78
N GLU A 138 -2.43 -30.81 34.82
CA GLU A 138 -3.16 -29.60 35.21
C GLU A 138 -2.98 -29.32 36.70
N ILE A 139 -3.01 -30.36 37.55
CA ILE A 139 -2.78 -30.20 39.00
C ILE A 139 -1.35 -29.74 39.30
N GLN A 140 -0.35 -30.30 38.61
CA GLN A 140 1.04 -29.86 38.75
C GLN A 140 1.24 -28.40 38.30
N MET A 141 0.60 -27.98 37.21
CA MET A 141 0.61 -26.59 36.76
C MET A 141 -0.02 -25.66 37.81
N ILE A 142 -1.19 -26.01 38.34
CA ILE A 142 -1.88 -25.25 39.39
C ILE A 142 -1.02 -25.12 40.64
N THR A 143 -0.42 -26.23 41.09
CA THR A 143 0.48 -26.25 42.26
C THR A 143 1.71 -25.37 42.04
N SER A 144 2.26 -25.37 40.83
CA SER A 144 3.44 -24.56 40.49
C SER A 144 3.12 -23.06 40.45
N LEU A 145 1.94 -22.69 39.95
CA LEU A 145 1.48 -21.29 39.95
C LEU A 145 1.21 -20.76 41.36
N ILE A 146 0.61 -21.59 42.23
CA ILE A 146 0.37 -21.21 43.64
C ILE A 146 1.71 -20.99 44.35
N LYS A 147 2.65 -21.93 44.20
CA LYS A 147 3.99 -21.81 44.79
C LYS A 147 4.77 -20.60 44.27
N GLN A 148 4.58 -20.21 43.01
CA GLN A 148 5.20 -19.00 42.43
C GLN A 148 4.49 -17.71 42.87
N GLY A 149 3.18 -17.75 43.11
CA GLY A 149 2.40 -16.62 43.60
C GLY A 149 2.65 -16.29 45.07
N ASP A 150 2.94 -17.29 45.91
CA ASP A 150 3.28 -17.12 47.34
C ASP A 150 4.74 -16.68 47.56
N ALA A 151 5.58 -16.74 46.52
CA ALA A 151 7.00 -16.39 46.57
C ALA A 151 7.30 -14.92 46.19
N VAL A 152 6.26 -14.10 46.00
CA VAL A 152 6.32 -12.64 45.73
C VAL A 152 5.67 -11.90 46.89
#